data_AF-A0A9W4QUH0-F1
#
_entry.id   AF-A0A9W4QUH0-F1
#
_cell.length_a   1.000
_cell.length_b   1.000
_cell.length_c   1.000
_cell.angle_alpha   90.00
_cell.angle_beta   90.00
_cell.angle_gamma   90.00
#
_symmetry.space_group_name_H-M   'P 1'
#
loop_
_entity.id
_entity.type
_entity.pdbx_description
1 polymer ?
#
loop_
_entity_poly.entity_id
_entity_poly.type
_entity_poly.pdbx_seq_one_letter_code
_entity_poly.pdbx_strand_id
1 'polypeptide(L)'
;MSIKIKVCCLSLVSAMLSIPALASPGDWIKTSGDFATLSRDAKEVTFYVNYPQLRDGNCGAGIALNWRNSHERYYKELLEYISVTSLYPSSSGAYEMQPNSISRDGIMYSFDYQNQYYATYVTIKTKDNITFGEVFDNMSVFSEVHALTSAVTCKQLDDANTKL
;
A
#
# COMPACT_ATOMS: atom_id res chain seq x y z
N MET A 1 -43.62 44.38 -29.39
CA MET A 1 -42.32 43.72 -29.64
C MET A 1 -41.25 44.54 -28.94
N SER A 2 -40.45 44.05 -27.99
CA SER A 2 -40.03 42.69 -27.70
C SER A 2 -39.75 42.50 -26.20
N ILE A 3 -40.05 41.31 -25.70
CA ILE A 3 -39.78 40.85 -24.35
C ILE A 3 -38.26 40.60 -24.23
N LYS A 4 -37.60 41.20 -23.22
CA LYS A 4 -36.23 40.81 -22.83
C LYS A 4 -36.25 40.14 -21.47
N ILE A 5 -36.25 38.81 -21.49
CA ILE A 5 -36.04 37.94 -20.34
C ILE A 5 -34.58 38.10 -19.92
N LYS A 6 -34.32 38.72 -18.75
CA LYS A 6 -33.02 38.66 -18.09
C LYS A 6 -32.94 37.30 -17.37
N VAL A 7 -32.33 36.34 -18.04
CA VAL A 7 -31.89 35.07 -17.44
C VAL A 7 -30.82 35.42 -16.41
N CYS A 8 -31.17 35.31 -15.13
CA CYS A 8 -30.22 35.40 -14.04
C CYS A 8 -29.41 34.10 -14.05
N CYS A 9 -28.15 34.18 -14.50
CA CYS A 9 -27.22 33.05 -14.48
C CYS A 9 -27.04 32.58 -13.03
N LEU A 10 -27.65 31.45 -12.67
CA LEU A 10 -27.18 30.66 -11.54
C LEU A 10 -25.75 30.22 -11.87
N SER A 11 -24.78 30.80 -11.18
CA SER A 11 -23.43 30.24 -11.07
C SER A 11 -23.55 28.88 -10.39
N LEU A 12 -23.56 27.81 -11.18
CA LEU A 12 -23.20 26.48 -10.70
C LEU A 12 -21.74 26.57 -10.23
N VAL A 13 -21.57 26.78 -8.92
CA VAL A 13 -20.35 26.38 -8.23
C VAL A 13 -20.29 24.87 -8.41
N SER A 14 -19.53 24.45 -9.42
CA SER A 14 -19.10 23.06 -9.53
C SER A 14 -18.23 22.82 -8.31
N ALA A 15 -18.85 22.36 -7.23
CA ALA A 15 -18.14 21.66 -6.18
C ALA A 15 -17.46 20.49 -6.91
N MET A 16 -16.19 20.67 -7.24
CA MET A 16 -15.31 19.54 -7.46
C MET A 16 -15.36 18.79 -6.13
N LEU A 17 -16.28 17.83 -6.05
CA LEU A 17 -16.13 16.68 -5.19
C LEU A 17 -14.81 16.07 -5.64
N SER A 18 -13.73 16.53 -5.02
CA SER A 18 -12.48 15.81 -4.96
C SER A 18 -12.86 14.50 -4.28
N ILE A 19 -13.31 13.54 -5.08
CA ILE A 19 -13.36 12.14 -4.69
C ILE A 19 -11.97 11.94 -4.09
N PRO A 20 -11.86 11.56 -2.80
CA PRO A 20 -10.55 11.31 -2.22
C PRO A 20 -9.91 10.32 -3.19
N ALA A 21 -8.82 10.73 -3.85
CA ALA A 21 -8.09 9.88 -4.75
C ALA A 21 -7.69 8.68 -3.91
N LEU A 22 -8.45 7.60 -4.03
CA LEU A 22 -8.40 6.52 -3.07
C LEU A 22 -7.02 5.90 -3.23
N ALA A 23 -6.22 5.88 -2.17
CA ALA A 23 -4.96 5.17 -2.12
C ALA A 23 -5.23 3.66 -2.06
N SER A 24 -5.99 3.14 -3.03
CA SER A 24 -6.38 1.74 -3.12
C SER A 24 -5.22 0.90 -3.66
N PRO A 25 -5.15 -0.39 -3.33
CA PRO A 25 -4.13 -1.31 -3.87
C PRO A 25 -4.01 -1.28 -5.39
N GLY A 26 -5.13 -1.10 -6.09
CA GLY A 26 -5.13 -0.98 -7.55
C GLY A 26 -4.40 0.25 -8.06
N ASP A 27 -4.41 1.35 -7.30
CA ASP A 27 -3.72 2.59 -7.68
C ASP A 27 -2.23 2.56 -7.31
N TRP A 28 -1.84 1.76 -6.32
CA TRP A 28 -0.42 1.47 -6.04
C TRP A 28 0.21 0.81 -7.27
N ILE A 29 -0.38 -0.31 -7.71
CA ILE A 29 0.10 -1.12 -8.83
C ILE A 29 0.14 -0.31 -10.14
N LYS A 30 -0.91 0.48 -10.43
CA LYS A 30 -0.94 1.32 -11.64
C LYS A 30 0.17 2.36 -11.67
N THR A 31 0.56 2.88 -10.50
CA THR A 31 1.53 3.98 -10.40
C THR A 31 2.95 3.44 -10.37
N SER A 32 3.20 2.35 -9.65
CA SER A 32 4.53 1.76 -9.53
C SER A 32 4.92 0.86 -10.70
N GLY A 33 3.99 0.07 -11.24
CA GLY A 33 4.29 -1.05 -12.15
C GLY A 33 4.98 -2.25 -11.50
N ASP A 34 5.60 -2.05 -10.32
CA ASP A 34 6.32 -3.06 -9.54
C ASP A 34 5.38 -3.73 -8.53
N PHE A 35 5.03 -5.00 -8.75
CA PHE A 35 4.22 -5.80 -7.83
C PHE A 35 4.61 -7.27 -7.84
N ALA A 36 4.27 -7.98 -6.76
CA ALA A 36 4.39 -9.44 -6.66
C ALA A 36 3.21 -10.03 -5.88
N THR A 37 2.92 -11.31 -6.11
CA THR A 37 1.90 -12.05 -5.36
C THR A 37 2.55 -12.82 -4.23
N LEU A 38 1.91 -12.85 -3.06
CA LEU A 38 2.29 -13.74 -1.98
C LEU A 38 1.70 -15.13 -2.30
N SER A 39 2.45 -15.92 -3.08
CA SER A 39 1.99 -17.21 -3.55
C SER A 39 1.78 -18.18 -2.39
N ARG A 40 0.68 -18.93 -2.43
CA ARG A 40 0.27 -19.82 -1.33
C ARG A 40 1.29 -20.92 -1.01
N ASP A 41 2.10 -21.32 -1.98
CA ASP A 41 3.16 -22.34 -1.85
C ASP A 41 4.53 -21.76 -1.44
N ALA A 42 4.66 -20.43 -1.43
CA ALA A 42 5.89 -19.75 -1.05
C ALA A 42 5.91 -19.40 0.44
N LYS A 43 7.11 -19.21 0.98
CA LYS A 43 7.37 -18.71 2.35
C LYS A 43 7.98 -17.31 2.36
N GLU A 44 8.41 -16.86 1.18
CA GLU A 44 9.12 -15.61 0.99
C GLU A 44 8.82 -15.09 -0.42
N VAL A 45 8.68 -13.78 -0.54
CA VAL A 45 8.64 -13.08 -1.82
C VAL A 45 9.56 -11.87 -1.72
N THR A 46 10.39 -11.69 -2.75
CA THR A 46 11.26 -10.52 -2.89
C THR A 46 10.91 -9.82 -4.19
N PHE A 47 10.72 -8.51 -4.13
CA PHE A 47 10.48 -7.71 -5.32
C PHE A 47 11.32 -6.44 -5.31
N TYR A 48 11.67 -6.01 -6.52
CA TYR A 48 12.45 -4.80 -6.75
C TYR A 48 11.54 -3.58 -6.58
N VAL A 49 12.08 -2.54 -5.95
CA VAL A 49 11.42 -1.24 -5.84
C VAL A 49 12.36 -0.19 -6.38
N ASN A 50 11.97 0.43 -7.50
CA ASN A 50 12.69 1.58 -8.01
C ASN A 50 12.49 2.77 -7.06
N TYR A 51 13.57 3.27 -6.44
CA TYR A 51 13.54 4.43 -5.56
C TYR A 51 14.17 5.62 -6.27
N PRO A 52 13.38 6.49 -6.92
CA PRO A 52 13.93 7.74 -7.42
C PRO A 52 14.28 8.59 -6.22
N GLN A 53 15.57 8.91 -6.09
CA GLN A 53 16.05 9.88 -5.12
C GLN A 53 15.19 11.15 -5.21
N LEU A 54 14.91 11.78 -4.05
CA LEU A 54 14.19 13.06 -3.93
C LEU A 54 12.65 13.01 -3.88
N ARG A 55 12.04 11.92 -3.41
CA ARG A 55 10.58 11.81 -3.15
C ARG A 55 9.66 11.86 -4.38
N ASP A 56 10.21 11.85 -5.59
CA ASP A 56 9.45 11.93 -6.85
C ASP A 56 8.99 10.56 -7.40
N GLY A 57 8.92 9.52 -6.56
CA GLY A 57 8.37 8.21 -6.95
C GLY A 57 8.11 7.27 -5.79
N ASN A 58 8.56 6.02 -5.87
CA ASN A 58 8.26 5.03 -4.83
C ASN A 58 9.04 5.32 -3.55
N CYS A 59 8.35 5.37 -2.43
CA CYS A 59 8.87 5.71 -1.11
C CYS A 59 8.66 4.60 -0.08
N GLY A 60 8.12 3.48 -0.51
CA GLY A 60 7.82 2.35 0.36
C GLY A 60 7.27 1.15 -0.38
N ALA A 61 6.73 0.23 0.41
CA ALA A 61 5.99 -0.94 -0.06
C ALA A 61 4.63 -1.05 0.62
N GLY A 62 3.68 -1.68 -0.07
CA GLY A 62 2.34 -1.98 0.44
C GLY A 62 2.02 -3.46 0.33
N ILE A 63 1.19 -3.97 1.23
CA ILE A 63 0.58 -5.32 1.16
C ILE A 63 -0.92 -5.17 1.20
N ALA A 64 -1.60 -5.80 0.24
CA ALA A 64 -3.05 -5.74 0.09
C ALA A 64 -3.66 -7.13 -0.07
N LEU A 65 -4.80 -7.36 0.59
CA LEU A 65 -5.62 -8.54 0.46
C LEU A 65 -6.72 -8.32 -0.60
N ASN A 66 -7.28 -9.41 -1.13
CA ASN A 66 -8.44 -9.36 -2.00
C ASN A 66 -9.63 -8.64 -1.33
N TRP A 67 -10.48 -7.99 -2.13
CA TRP A 67 -11.48 -7.03 -1.65
C TRP A 67 -12.38 -7.54 -0.51
N ARG A 68 -12.73 -8.84 -0.50
CA ARG A 68 -13.56 -9.48 0.55
C ARG A 68 -12.87 -9.55 1.91
N ASN A 69 -11.55 -9.52 1.90
CA ASN A 69 -10.68 -9.60 3.07
C ASN A 69 -9.98 -8.26 3.37
N SER A 70 -10.38 -7.17 2.70
CA SER A 70 -9.76 -5.84 2.87
C SER A 70 -10.30 -5.12 4.11
N HIS A 71 -10.18 -5.78 5.27
CA HIS A 71 -10.54 -5.24 6.57
C HIS A 71 -9.28 -5.08 7.43
N GLU A 72 -9.16 -3.94 8.11
CA GLU A 72 -7.98 -3.61 8.95
C GLU A 72 -7.60 -4.73 9.93
N ARG A 73 -8.60 -5.42 10.52
CA ARG A 73 -8.35 -6.55 11.44
C ARG A 73 -7.53 -7.67 10.81
N TYR A 74 -7.73 -7.96 9.53
CA TYR A 74 -7.03 -9.05 8.84
C TYR A 74 -5.61 -8.66 8.46
N TYR A 75 -5.38 -7.38 8.21
CA TYR A 75 -4.03 -6.85 8.07
C TYR A 75 -3.27 -6.90 9.40
N LYS A 76 -3.93 -6.61 10.53
CA LYS A 76 -3.33 -6.79 11.86
C LYS A 76 -3.01 -8.24 12.17
N GLU A 77 -3.93 -9.16 11.86
CA GLU A 77 -3.70 -10.60 12.01
C GLU A 77 -2.55 -11.09 11.13
N LEU A 78 -2.47 -10.64 9.86
CA LEU A 78 -1.37 -10.97 8.96
C LEU A 78 0.01 -10.60 9.53
N LEU A 79 0.13 -9.45 10.20
CA LEU A 79 1.39 -8.98 10.81
C LEU A 79 1.92 -9.92 11.91
N GLU A 80 1.05 -10.70 12.55
CA GLU A 80 1.47 -11.70 13.52
C GLU A 80 2.32 -12.79 12.86
N TYR A 81 2.06 -13.08 11.57
CA TYR A 81 2.64 -14.19 10.82
C TYR A 81 3.73 -13.79 9.82
N ILE A 82 3.93 -12.51 9.52
CA ILE A 82 4.94 -12.07 8.54
C ILE A 82 5.98 -11.14 9.16
N SER A 83 7.14 -11.06 8.52
CA SER A 83 8.10 -9.98 8.66
C SER A 83 8.38 -9.36 7.29
N VAL A 84 8.62 -8.05 7.29
CA VAL A 84 8.94 -7.30 6.07
C VAL A 84 10.30 -6.68 6.27
N THR A 85 11.23 -6.95 5.36
CA THR A 85 12.57 -6.39 5.42
C THR A 85 12.91 -5.66 4.13
N SER A 86 13.80 -4.69 4.22
CA SER A 86 14.43 -4.09 3.05
C SER A 86 15.92 -4.41 3.04
N LEU A 87 16.55 -4.38 1.86
CA LEU A 87 18.00 -4.64 1.71
C LEU A 87 18.85 -3.71 2.57
N TYR A 88 18.35 -2.51 2.85
CA TYR A 88 19.07 -1.51 3.63
C TYR A 88 18.51 -1.39 5.04
N PRO A 89 19.37 -1.21 6.04
CA PRO A 89 18.91 -0.99 7.40
C PRO A 89 18.25 0.39 7.53
N SER A 90 17.30 0.51 8.44
CA SER A 90 16.81 1.79 8.95
C SER A 90 17.95 2.58 9.63
N SER A 91 17.68 3.83 9.98
CA SER A 91 18.53 4.68 10.83
C SER A 91 18.84 4.08 12.19
N SER A 92 18.04 3.12 12.67
CA SER A 92 18.32 2.33 13.88
C SER A 92 19.14 1.06 13.64
N GLY A 93 19.56 0.80 12.39
CA GLY A 93 20.32 -0.39 12.00
C GLY A 93 19.46 -1.63 11.73
N ALA A 94 18.12 -1.51 11.81
CA ALA A 94 17.21 -2.64 11.63
C ALA A 94 16.80 -2.81 10.16
N TYR A 95 16.93 -4.03 9.63
CA TYR A 95 16.46 -4.36 8.28
C TYR A 95 14.93 -4.55 8.23
N GLU A 96 14.31 -4.84 9.37
CA GLU A 96 12.87 -5.03 9.49
C GLU A 96 12.14 -3.69 9.44
N MET A 97 11.21 -3.60 8.50
CA MET A 97 10.36 -2.43 8.28
C MET A 97 9.17 -2.49 9.23
N GLN A 98 8.89 -1.37 9.90
CA GLN A 98 7.68 -1.22 10.70
C GLN A 98 6.54 -0.67 9.85
N PRO A 99 5.29 -1.16 10.03
CA PRO A 99 4.13 -0.57 9.37
C PRO A 99 4.02 0.91 9.66
N ASN A 100 3.93 1.73 8.61
CA ASN A 100 3.65 3.15 8.71
C ASN A 100 2.14 3.39 8.86
N SER A 101 1.33 2.64 8.12
CA SER A 101 -0.13 2.66 8.23
C SER A 101 -0.72 1.27 8.04
N ILE A 102 -1.84 1.01 8.74
CA ILE A 102 -2.64 -0.21 8.63
C ILE A 102 -4.09 0.23 8.50
N SER A 103 -4.73 -0.09 7.38
CA SER A 103 -6.12 0.32 7.11
C SER A 103 -6.86 -0.73 6.28
N ARG A 104 -8.11 -0.43 5.90
CA ARG A 104 -8.86 -1.24 4.92
C ARG A 104 -8.18 -1.35 3.56
N ASP A 105 -7.34 -0.39 3.19
CA ASP A 105 -6.67 -0.38 1.89
C ASP A 105 -5.39 -1.23 1.91
N GLY A 106 -4.84 -1.52 3.10
CA GLY A 106 -3.72 -2.42 3.27
C GLY A 106 -2.75 -1.99 4.36
N ILE A 107 -1.59 -2.63 4.37
CA ILE A 107 -0.45 -2.28 5.22
C ILE A 107 0.55 -1.54 4.34
N MET A 108 0.98 -0.35 4.74
CA MET A 108 2.05 0.37 4.05
C MET A 108 3.28 0.51 4.95
N TYR A 109 4.46 0.43 4.34
CA TYR A 109 5.77 0.55 4.98
C TYR A 109 6.55 1.65 4.27
N SER A 110 7.11 2.60 5.02
CA SER A 110 7.98 3.64 4.47
C SER A 110 9.43 3.20 4.46
N PHE A 111 10.20 3.58 3.43
CA PHE A 111 11.66 3.52 3.51
C PHE A 111 12.23 4.61 4.41
N ASP A 112 13.46 4.42 4.86
CA ASP A 112 14.18 5.46 5.60
C ASP A 112 14.73 6.52 4.64
N TYR A 113 14.13 7.71 4.67
CA TYR A 113 14.51 8.82 3.79
C TYR A 113 15.88 9.44 4.09
N GLN A 114 16.55 9.05 5.19
CA GLN A 114 17.91 9.50 5.50
C GLN A 114 18.98 8.70 4.74
N ASN A 115 18.62 7.54 4.19
CA ASN A 115 19.52 6.71 3.42
C ASN A 115 19.42 7.04 1.91
N GLN A 116 20.56 7.08 1.23
CA GLN A 116 20.60 7.25 -0.22
C GLN A 116 20.42 5.89 -0.91
N TYR A 117 19.23 5.65 -1.46
CA TYR A 117 18.95 4.48 -2.28
C TYR A 117 18.98 4.86 -3.77
N TYR A 118 19.55 3.99 -4.61
CA TYR A 118 19.35 4.04 -6.07
C TYR A 118 18.26 3.07 -6.52
N ALA A 119 18.11 1.99 -5.76
CA ALA A 119 17.10 0.96 -5.88
C ALA A 119 17.12 0.13 -4.60
N THR A 120 16.04 -0.57 -4.28
CA THR A 120 16.02 -1.51 -3.15
C THR A 120 15.21 -2.77 -3.49
N TYR A 121 15.37 -3.78 -2.65
CA TYR A 121 14.51 -4.95 -2.64
C TYR A 121 13.76 -4.99 -1.33
N VAL A 122 12.46 -5.30 -1.42
CA VAL A 122 11.63 -5.58 -0.27
C VAL A 122 11.33 -7.06 -0.25
N THR A 123 11.61 -7.68 0.90
CA THR A 123 11.34 -9.09 1.14
C THR A 123 10.23 -9.20 2.17
N ILE A 124 9.18 -9.94 1.83
CA ILE A 124 8.12 -10.33 2.75
C ILE A 124 8.32 -11.81 3.01
N LYS A 125 8.46 -12.17 4.28
CA LYS A 125 8.71 -13.54 4.71
C LYS A 125 7.71 -13.96 5.77
N THR A 126 7.29 -15.21 5.75
CA THR A 126 6.52 -15.82 6.84
C THR A 126 7.41 -16.11 8.04
N LYS A 127 6.83 -16.00 9.23
CA LYS A 127 7.41 -16.49 10.48
C LYS A 127 7.25 -18.01 10.55
N ASP A 128 8.01 -18.64 11.44
CA ASP A 128 7.88 -20.07 11.79
C ASP A 128 7.98 -21.08 10.63
N ASN A 129 8.56 -20.66 9.50
CA ASN A 129 8.83 -21.51 8.33
C ASN A 129 7.55 -22.17 7.73
N ILE A 130 6.40 -21.53 7.87
CA ILE A 130 5.15 -21.94 7.19
C ILE A 130 5.00 -21.21 5.85
N THR A 131 4.14 -21.71 4.96
CA THR A 131 3.81 -21.06 3.69
C THR A 131 2.80 -19.93 3.86
N PHE A 132 2.72 -19.01 2.90
CA PHE A 132 1.66 -18.00 2.91
C PHE A 132 0.27 -18.63 2.85
N GLY A 133 0.12 -19.79 2.19
CA GLY A 133 -1.13 -20.55 2.21
C GLY A 133 -1.54 -20.97 3.61
N GLU A 134 -0.61 -21.52 4.40
CA GLU A 134 -0.85 -21.88 5.80
C GLU A 134 -1.14 -20.64 6.66
N VAL A 135 -0.46 -19.51 6.42
CA VAL A 135 -0.79 -18.23 7.07
C VAL A 135 -2.23 -17.84 6.77
N PHE A 136 -2.62 -17.84 5.51
CA PHE A 136 -3.96 -17.44 5.08
C PHE A 136 -5.06 -18.36 5.61
N ASP A 137 -4.77 -19.65 5.74
CA ASP A 137 -5.70 -20.64 6.28
C ASP A 137 -5.88 -20.48 7.80
N ASN A 138 -4.87 -19.96 8.50
CA ASN A 138 -4.93 -19.65 9.93
C ASN A 138 -5.63 -18.33 10.24
N MET A 139 -5.73 -17.41 9.26
CA MET A 139 -6.38 -16.12 9.45
C MET A 139 -7.92 -16.27 9.48
N SER A 140 -8.60 -15.52 10.34
CA SER A 140 -10.06 -15.57 10.54
C SER A 140 -10.89 -14.84 9.46
N VAL A 141 -10.64 -15.16 8.19
CA VAL A 141 -11.03 -14.40 6.99
C VAL A 141 -12.30 -14.89 6.28
N PHE A 142 -12.81 -14.08 5.35
CA PHE A 142 -13.92 -14.45 4.48
C PHE A 142 -13.41 -15.15 3.22
N SER A 143 -13.56 -16.48 3.16
CA SER A 143 -13.20 -17.32 2.01
C SER A 143 -11.73 -17.15 1.54
N GLU A 144 -11.39 -17.69 0.36
CA GLU A 144 -10.02 -17.70 -0.19
C GLU A 144 -9.33 -16.34 -0.14
N VAL A 145 -8.15 -16.29 0.49
CA VAL A 145 -7.30 -15.10 0.58
C VAL A 145 -6.30 -15.08 -0.57
N HIS A 146 -6.24 -13.93 -1.24
CA HIS A 146 -5.15 -13.59 -2.13
C HIS A 146 -4.50 -12.31 -1.64
N ALA A 147 -3.18 -12.28 -1.62
CA ALA A 147 -2.42 -11.12 -1.22
C ALA A 147 -1.40 -10.75 -2.30
N LEU A 148 -1.24 -9.44 -2.49
CA LEU A 148 -0.21 -8.87 -3.34
C LEU A 148 0.60 -7.85 -2.55
N THR A 149 1.81 -7.62 -3.02
CA THR A 149 2.64 -6.50 -2.60
C THR A 149 2.99 -5.64 -3.79
N SER A 150 3.14 -4.34 -3.55
CA SER A 150 3.48 -3.35 -4.57
C SER A 150 4.35 -2.27 -3.95
N ALA A 151 5.18 -1.62 -4.76
CA ALA A 151 5.76 -0.35 -4.34
C ALA A 151 4.64 0.70 -4.15
N VAL A 152 4.86 1.64 -3.24
CA VAL A 152 3.95 2.77 -2.98
C VAL A 152 4.69 4.09 -3.09
N THR A 153 4.02 5.10 -3.63
CA THR A 153 4.59 6.45 -3.78
C THR A 153 4.59 7.24 -2.48
N CYS A 154 5.46 8.25 -2.39
CA CYS A 154 5.45 9.20 -1.27
C CYS A 154 4.05 9.79 -1.01
N LYS A 155 3.36 10.20 -2.08
CA LYS A 155 2.01 10.76 -2.00
C LYS A 155 1.01 9.77 -1.37
N GLN A 156 1.05 8.50 -1.77
CA GLN A 156 0.16 7.48 -1.23
C GLN A 156 0.41 7.23 0.27
N LEU A 157 1.67 7.28 0.71
CA LEU A 157 2.04 7.21 2.13
C LEU A 157 1.54 8.44 2.91
N ASP A 158 1.76 9.65 2.39
CA ASP A 158 1.30 10.89 3.03
C ASP A 158 -0.24 10.94 3.15
N ASP A 159 -0.94 10.54 2.09
CA ASP A 159 -2.41 10.46 2.06
C ASP A 159 -2.96 9.43 3.05
N ALA A 160 -2.21 8.34 3.32
CA ALA A 160 -2.58 7.34 4.32
C ALA A 160 -2.36 7.85 5.74
N ASN A 161 -1.25 8.57 5.99
CA ASN A 161 -0.92 9.11 7.30
C ASN A 161 -1.83 10.27 7.73
N THR A 162 -2.40 11.00 6.78
CA THR A 162 -3.33 12.12 7.07
C THR A 162 -4.76 11.64 7.41
N LYS A 163 -5.05 10.35 7.24
CA LYS A 163 -6.37 9.73 7.52
C LYS A 163 -6.45 9.04 8.89
N LEU A 164 -5.34 8.98 9.63
CA LEU A 164 -5.26 8.47 11.00
C LEU A 164 -5.54 9.61 12.00
#